data_AF-A0A1Z5J805-F1
#
_entry.id   AF-A0A1Z5J805-F1
#
_cell.length_a   1.000
_cell.length_b   1.000
_cell.length_c   1.000
_cell.angle_alpha   90.00
_cell.angle_beta   90.00
_cell.angle_gamma   90.00
#
_symmetry.space_group_name_H-M   'P 1'
#
loop_
_entity.id
_entity.type
_entity.pdbx_description
1 polymer ?
#
loop_
_entity_poly.entity_id
_entity_poly.type
_entity_poly.pdbx_seq_one_letter_code
_entity_poly.pdbx_strand_id
1 'polypeptide(L)'
;MEETLLRALEDVKIRSTVEKCLQEMVMDVEIAEKLEEQLAHAQELKYLKEKVVEQEWALEESKVLIQERYHLQRYVADNLVRELLALSRQMGELKLIKQKHEDFLIQYDEVVAKLIQMEEELVEAKRKNESRRNDRSEESLVEETVSRQSPTHEEQEKPKAERSKERTKEESKDTECTKVTLEATIVQLPEPSVPVARAASVEVPAPLTIETDVPPNIQQPVLVKSEDTLLSTETLAKPHSVVALEEDIQEDVPTLENLETKILMQIFAYLDALDILNTAQVNISMYSRVDTLFGLGNGSGGNDSIDNSTIATVETTATTSQATQVASGMSSKVNNLETQTGPSSPPSSSSPSHHFLRRSESSPLTTASAAEGIRGLFSSMLQPSRGGKFAPSPPRTPLRSNSDAQQPMNAALASSMASKLSDAELNAIIVMTERLRQKESLVERLMQEKSELAATLESTEGVKQFLIAKVRDMEGTLAAIGDNESKISQQIASDQEVIAFLDGRVQELEREAKIHKKNEEEMRDQMATIKQHAEQKAVVMGDMLQFEREKWTENEREWRATKKLLVKEVKNCRKQMMVLQAERDGYREQNEVLRKAVLSSQSTSGL
;
A
#
# COMPACT_ATOMS: atom_id res chain seq x y z
N MET A 1 49.64 -67.11 -72.74
CA MET A 1 48.17 -67.18 -72.52
C MET A 1 47.84 -67.56 -71.08
N GLU A 2 48.55 -68.51 -70.46
CA GLU A 2 48.36 -68.85 -69.04
C GLU A 2 48.75 -67.71 -68.09
N GLU A 3 49.89 -67.05 -68.29
CA GLU A 3 50.30 -65.89 -67.44
C GLU A 3 49.31 -64.73 -67.48
N THR A 4 48.72 -64.45 -68.65
CA THR A 4 47.70 -63.40 -68.81
C THR A 4 46.39 -63.76 -68.09
N LEU A 5 46.05 -65.05 -68.02
CA LEU A 5 44.87 -65.55 -67.29
C LEU A 5 45.10 -65.51 -65.78
N LEU A 6 46.29 -65.89 -65.31
CA LEU A 6 46.67 -65.79 -63.89
C LEU A 6 46.64 -64.33 -63.41
N ARG A 7 47.16 -63.40 -64.21
CA ARG A 7 47.14 -61.97 -63.88
C ARG A 7 45.71 -61.41 -63.84
N ALA A 8 44.85 -61.81 -64.78
CA ALA A 8 43.45 -61.43 -64.77
C ALA A 8 42.68 -61.99 -63.55
N LEU A 9 43.01 -63.21 -63.11
CA LEU A 9 42.41 -63.82 -61.93
C LEU A 9 42.88 -63.15 -60.63
N GLU A 10 44.14 -62.74 -60.56
CA GLU A 10 44.67 -61.95 -59.45
C GLU A 10 44.03 -60.55 -59.41
N ASP A 11 43.85 -59.90 -60.55
CA ASP A 11 43.12 -58.62 -60.65
C ASP A 11 41.67 -58.75 -60.18
N VAL A 12 40.97 -59.83 -60.55
CA VAL A 12 39.59 -60.09 -60.08
C VAL A 12 39.57 -60.31 -58.56
N LYS A 13 40.54 -61.04 -58.00
CA LYS A 13 40.66 -61.25 -56.55
C LYS A 13 40.93 -59.94 -55.81
N ILE A 14 41.80 -59.09 -56.35
CA ILE A 14 42.08 -57.76 -55.80
C ILE A 14 40.80 -56.91 -55.84
N ARG A 15 40.09 -56.86 -56.98
CA ARG A 15 38.83 -56.13 -57.11
C ARG A 15 37.78 -56.60 -56.12
N SER A 16 37.62 -57.92 -55.94
CA SER A 16 36.68 -58.48 -54.96
C SER A 16 37.06 -58.09 -53.52
N THR A 17 38.35 -58.04 -53.20
CA THR A 17 38.83 -57.61 -51.87
C THR A 17 38.58 -56.12 -51.65
N VAL A 18 38.84 -55.29 -52.67
CA VAL A 18 38.56 -53.85 -52.63
C VAL A 18 37.07 -53.58 -52.54
N GLU A 19 36.24 -54.29 -53.30
CA GLU A 19 34.78 -54.18 -53.24
C GLU A 19 34.26 -54.52 -51.84
N LYS A 20 34.76 -55.58 -51.21
CA LYS A 20 34.40 -55.93 -49.84
C LYS A 20 34.81 -54.84 -48.84
N CYS A 21 36.03 -54.31 -48.97
CA CYS A 21 36.51 -53.21 -48.12
C CYS A 21 35.68 -51.93 -48.30
N LEU A 22 35.28 -51.60 -49.53
CA LEU A 22 34.40 -50.46 -49.82
C LEU A 22 32.99 -50.69 -49.25
N GLN A 23 32.44 -51.90 -49.34
CA GLN A 23 31.15 -52.23 -48.71
C GLN A 23 31.21 -52.11 -47.18
N GLU A 24 32.30 -52.57 -46.55
CA GLU A 24 32.54 -52.39 -45.12
C GLU A 24 32.62 -50.89 -44.75
N MET A 25 33.36 -50.08 -45.53
CA MET A 25 33.42 -48.63 -45.31
C MET A 25 32.08 -47.92 -45.48
N VAL A 26 31.27 -48.30 -46.49
CA VAL A 26 29.93 -47.73 -46.69
C VAL A 26 29.02 -48.07 -45.50
N MET A 27 29.06 -49.31 -45.03
CA MET A 27 28.30 -49.74 -43.85
C MET A 27 28.73 -48.99 -42.59
N ASP A 28 30.04 -48.76 -42.40
CA ASP A 28 30.55 -47.97 -41.27
C ASP A 28 30.07 -46.51 -41.32
N VAL A 29 30.01 -45.90 -42.52
CA VAL A 29 29.47 -44.54 -42.71
C VAL A 29 27.97 -44.49 -42.42
N GLU A 30 27.19 -45.45 -42.90
CA GLU A 30 25.75 -45.54 -42.61
C GLU A 30 25.48 -45.75 -41.11
N ILE A 31 26.32 -46.53 -40.42
CA ILE A 31 26.24 -46.70 -38.97
C ILE A 31 26.61 -45.40 -38.25
N ALA A 32 27.64 -44.69 -38.70
CA ALA A 32 28.04 -43.42 -38.12
C ALA A 32 26.94 -42.35 -38.26
N GLU A 33 26.33 -42.24 -39.44
CA GLU A 33 25.20 -41.32 -39.69
C GLU A 33 24.01 -41.64 -38.77
N LYS A 34 23.64 -42.92 -38.63
CA LYS A 34 22.57 -43.34 -37.71
C LYS A 34 22.91 -43.05 -36.24
N LEU A 35 24.16 -43.18 -35.83
CA LEU A 35 24.60 -42.84 -34.47
C LEU A 35 24.57 -41.32 -34.23
N GLU A 36 24.90 -40.52 -35.23
CA GLU A 36 24.81 -39.06 -35.17
C GLU A 36 23.35 -38.60 -35.06
N GLU A 37 22.44 -39.18 -35.85
CA GLU A 37 21.00 -38.95 -35.73
C GLU A 37 20.46 -39.34 -34.35
N GLN A 38 20.86 -40.51 -33.82
CA GLN A 38 20.47 -40.95 -32.49
C GLN A 38 21.00 -40.02 -31.39
N LEU A 39 22.22 -39.50 -31.54
CA LEU A 39 22.81 -38.56 -30.59
C LEU A 39 22.06 -37.21 -30.63
N ALA A 40 21.74 -36.70 -31.82
CA ALA A 40 20.97 -35.46 -31.98
C ALA A 40 19.58 -35.59 -31.35
N HIS A 41 18.87 -36.69 -31.61
CA HIS A 41 17.57 -36.95 -30.99
C HIS A 41 17.66 -37.10 -29.46
N ALA A 42 18.72 -37.73 -28.95
CA ALA A 42 18.96 -37.83 -27.50
C ALA A 42 19.23 -36.46 -26.86
N GLN A 43 19.94 -35.57 -27.54
CA GLN A 43 20.18 -34.20 -27.09
C GLN A 43 18.90 -33.36 -27.10
N GLU A 44 18.07 -33.47 -28.15
CA GLU A 44 16.77 -32.80 -28.23
C GLU A 44 15.82 -33.26 -27.12
N LEU A 45 15.74 -34.58 -26.87
CA LEU A 45 14.97 -35.13 -25.76
C LEU A 45 15.47 -34.63 -24.40
N LYS A 46 16.79 -34.46 -24.22
CA LYS A 46 17.35 -33.90 -22.99
C LYS A 46 16.93 -32.44 -22.81
N TYR A 47 17.04 -31.63 -23.87
CA TYR A 47 16.62 -30.23 -23.86
C TYR A 47 15.12 -30.08 -23.55
N LEU A 48 14.27 -30.88 -24.19
CA LEU A 48 12.82 -30.87 -23.93
C LEU A 48 12.50 -31.28 -22.49
N LYS A 49 13.21 -32.27 -21.93
CA LYS A 49 13.05 -32.64 -20.50
C LYS A 49 13.44 -31.50 -19.56
N GLU A 50 14.55 -30.82 -19.82
CA GLU A 50 14.98 -29.66 -19.03
C GLU A 50 13.92 -28.53 -19.08
N LYS A 51 13.36 -28.25 -20.27
CA LYS A 51 12.26 -27.28 -20.43
C LYS A 51 10.98 -27.67 -19.70
N VAL A 52 10.61 -28.96 -19.69
CA VAL A 52 9.43 -29.42 -18.93
C VAL A 52 9.64 -29.21 -17.43
N VAL A 53 10.83 -29.53 -16.89
CA VAL A 53 11.15 -29.31 -15.48
C VAL A 53 11.12 -27.81 -15.13
N GLU A 54 11.63 -26.95 -16.00
CA GLU A 54 11.56 -25.49 -15.82
C GLU A 54 10.10 -24.99 -15.78
N GLN A 55 9.24 -25.48 -16.67
CA GLN A 55 7.81 -25.14 -16.67
C GLN A 55 7.07 -25.68 -15.44
N GLU A 56 7.41 -26.87 -14.97
CA GLU A 56 6.86 -27.44 -13.73
C GLU A 56 7.25 -26.60 -12.51
N TRP A 57 8.50 -26.12 -12.44
CA TRP A 57 8.93 -25.20 -11.39
C TRP A 57 8.13 -23.89 -11.44
N ALA A 58 8.02 -23.26 -12.61
CA ALA A 58 7.28 -22.00 -12.76
C ALA A 58 5.80 -22.14 -12.36
N LEU A 59 5.18 -23.28 -12.65
CA LEU A 59 3.83 -23.61 -12.20
C LEU A 59 3.74 -23.73 -10.68
N GLU A 60 4.72 -24.35 -10.03
CA GLU A 60 4.72 -24.50 -8.57
C GLU A 60 4.96 -23.15 -7.86
N GLU A 61 5.86 -22.32 -8.37
CA GLU A 61 6.06 -20.95 -7.88
C GLU A 61 4.79 -20.11 -8.00
N SER A 62 4.09 -20.21 -9.15
CA SER A 62 2.80 -19.55 -9.34
C SER A 62 1.74 -19.97 -8.32
N LYS A 63 1.67 -21.27 -7.98
CA LYS A 63 0.74 -21.77 -6.94
C LYS A 63 1.07 -21.20 -5.56
N VAL A 64 2.35 -21.13 -5.20
CA VAL A 64 2.79 -20.55 -3.92
C VAL A 64 2.38 -19.07 -3.84
N LEU A 65 2.61 -18.30 -4.89
CA LEU A 65 2.20 -16.88 -4.95
C LEU A 65 0.67 -16.70 -4.83
N ILE A 66 -0.12 -17.55 -5.48
CA ILE A 66 -1.58 -17.52 -5.36
C ILE A 66 -2.00 -17.83 -3.91
N GLN A 67 -1.35 -18.80 -3.27
CA GLN A 67 -1.64 -19.18 -1.89
C GLN A 67 -1.27 -18.04 -0.91
N GLU A 68 -0.12 -17.39 -1.09
CA GLU A 68 0.28 -16.22 -0.29
C GLU A 68 -0.70 -15.06 -0.45
N ARG A 69 -1.15 -14.78 -1.68
CA ARG A 69 -2.17 -13.76 -1.95
C ARG A 69 -3.48 -14.06 -1.22
N TYR A 70 -3.90 -15.31 -1.23
CA TYR A 70 -5.10 -15.75 -0.51
C TYR A 70 -4.95 -15.59 1.01
N HIS A 71 -3.79 -15.93 1.58
CA HIS A 71 -3.51 -15.72 3.00
C HIS A 71 -3.52 -14.24 3.38
N LEU A 72 -2.91 -13.37 2.55
CA LEU A 72 -2.91 -11.94 2.79
C LEU A 72 -4.33 -11.35 2.71
N GLN A 73 -5.12 -11.75 1.71
CA GLN A 73 -6.50 -11.30 1.57
C GLN A 73 -7.35 -11.73 2.78
N ARG A 74 -7.18 -12.97 3.26
CA ARG A 74 -7.84 -13.46 4.46
C ARG A 74 -7.43 -12.68 5.71
N TYR A 75 -6.14 -12.39 5.85
CA TYR A 75 -5.62 -11.59 6.97
C TYR A 75 -6.21 -10.17 6.99
N VAL A 76 -6.30 -9.51 5.82
CA VAL A 76 -6.93 -8.18 5.69
C VAL A 76 -8.41 -8.25 6.03
N ALA A 77 -9.14 -9.27 5.56
CA ALA A 77 -10.55 -9.46 5.90
C ALA A 77 -10.75 -9.67 7.42
N ASP A 78 -9.92 -10.48 8.06
CA ASP A 78 -9.97 -10.71 9.51
C ASP A 78 -9.66 -9.44 10.32
N ASN A 79 -8.74 -8.59 9.84
CA ASN A 79 -8.47 -7.28 10.45
C ASN A 79 -9.67 -6.34 10.32
N LEU A 80 -10.30 -6.26 9.13
CA LEU A 80 -11.46 -5.42 8.89
C LEU A 80 -12.66 -5.86 9.75
N VAL A 81 -12.88 -7.16 9.93
CA VAL A 81 -13.90 -7.69 10.84
C VAL A 81 -13.60 -7.29 12.29
N ARG A 82 -12.34 -7.35 12.73
CA ARG A 82 -11.93 -6.90 14.07
C ARG A 82 -12.20 -5.41 14.27
N GLU A 83 -11.87 -4.57 13.29
CA GLU A 83 -12.13 -3.12 13.34
C GLU A 83 -13.63 -2.81 13.37
N LEU A 84 -14.44 -3.46 12.54
CA LEU A 84 -15.90 -3.32 12.56
C LEU A 84 -16.50 -3.71 13.91
N LEU A 85 -16.02 -4.80 14.52
CA LEU A 85 -16.46 -5.21 15.85
C LEU A 85 -16.05 -4.20 16.93
N ALA A 86 -14.84 -3.63 16.84
CA ALA A 86 -14.39 -2.58 17.75
C ALA A 86 -15.25 -1.31 17.63
N LEU A 87 -15.54 -0.87 16.40
CA LEU A 87 -16.40 0.28 16.12
C LEU A 87 -17.84 0.03 16.62
N SER A 88 -18.38 -1.18 16.43
CA SER A 88 -19.69 -1.55 16.95
C SER A 88 -19.75 -1.46 18.48
N ARG A 89 -18.68 -1.81 19.20
CA ARG A 89 -18.61 -1.67 20.66
C ARG A 89 -18.61 -0.20 21.08
N GLN A 90 -17.77 0.62 20.45
CA GLN A 90 -17.72 2.07 20.70
C GLN A 90 -19.08 2.75 20.43
N MET A 91 -19.78 2.36 19.37
CA MET A 91 -21.13 2.85 19.08
C MET A 91 -22.13 2.43 20.16
N GLY A 92 -22.00 1.23 20.71
CA GLY A 92 -22.79 0.77 21.87
C GLY A 92 -22.54 1.60 23.12
N GLU A 93 -21.28 1.90 23.43
CA GLU A 93 -20.89 2.78 24.56
C GLU A 93 -21.45 4.20 24.38
N LEU A 94 -21.37 4.75 23.17
CA LEU A 94 -21.90 6.07 22.86
C LEU A 94 -23.43 6.13 23.02
N LYS A 95 -24.15 5.08 22.60
CA LYS A 95 -25.60 4.96 22.83
C LYS A 95 -25.94 4.94 24.32
N LEU A 96 -25.16 4.22 25.12
CA LEU A 96 -25.34 4.18 26.57
C LEU A 96 -25.08 5.55 27.23
N ILE A 97 -24.05 6.28 26.78
CA ILE A 97 -23.77 7.65 27.24
C ILE A 97 -24.91 8.58 26.86
N LYS A 98 -25.42 8.50 25.63
CA LYS A 98 -26.57 9.26 25.18
C LYS A 98 -27.80 9.00 26.05
N GLN A 99 -28.10 7.73 26.33
CA GLN A 99 -29.22 7.36 27.20
C GLN A 99 -29.06 7.95 28.61
N LYS A 100 -27.87 7.85 29.21
CA LYS A 100 -27.59 8.48 30.52
C LYS A 100 -27.79 10.00 30.49
N HIS A 101 -27.40 10.65 29.40
CA HIS A 101 -27.61 12.09 29.25
C HIS A 101 -29.09 12.45 29.14
N GLU A 102 -29.88 11.68 28.40
CA GLU A 102 -31.34 11.81 28.34
C GLU A 102 -31.97 11.62 29.73
N ASP A 103 -31.54 10.61 30.49
CA ASP A 103 -32.00 10.39 31.87
C ASP A 103 -31.65 11.57 32.79
N PHE A 104 -30.45 12.17 32.63
CA PHE A 104 -30.05 13.36 33.39
C PHE A 104 -30.86 14.60 33.02
N LEU A 105 -31.26 14.77 31.75
CA LEU A 105 -32.13 15.86 31.32
C LEU A 105 -33.52 15.72 31.96
N ILE A 106 -34.07 14.51 32.00
CA ILE A 106 -35.36 14.25 32.68
C ILE A 106 -35.26 14.59 34.18
N GLN A 107 -34.17 14.21 34.85
CA GLN A 107 -33.94 14.57 36.25
C GLN A 107 -33.80 16.08 36.45
N TYR A 108 -33.13 16.76 35.53
CA TYR A 108 -33.00 18.22 35.57
C TYR A 108 -34.36 18.90 35.42
N ASP A 109 -35.16 18.48 34.45
CA ASP A 109 -36.52 18.99 34.24
C ASP A 109 -37.41 18.75 35.47
N GLU A 110 -37.26 17.61 36.16
CA GLU A 110 -37.97 17.34 37.42
C GLU A 110 -37.55 18.29 38.55
N VAL A 111 -36.26 18.61 38.66
CA VAL A 111 -35.77 19.59 39.65
C VAL A 111 -36.26 20.99 39.33
N VAL A 112 -36.26 21.39 38.06
CA VAL A 112 -36.81 22.68 37.61
C VAL A 112 -38.30 22.77 37.93
N ALA A 113 -39.08 21.71 37.66
CA ALA A 113 -40.50 21.65 38.00
C ALA A 113 -40.74 21.79 39.51
N LYS A 114 -39.94 21.12 40.36
CA LYS A 114 -40.00 21.27 41.82
C LYS A 114 -39.63 22.69 42.28
N LEU A 115 -38.69 23.34 41.60
CA LEU A 115 -38.29 24.72 41.91
C LEU A 115 -39.43 25.70 41.61
N ILE A 116 -40.07 25.54 40.45
CA ILE A 116 -41.25 26.32 40.03
C ILE A 116 -42.39 26.11 41.04
N GLN A 117 -42.68 24.87 41.43
CA GLN A 117 -43.71 24.56 42.43
C GLN A 117 -43.40 25.22 43.78
N MET A 118 -42.15 25.18 44.23
CA MET A 118 -41.73 25.83 45.47
C MET A 118 -41.84 27.36 45.41
N GLU A 119 -41.55 27.96 44.25
CA GLU A 119 -41.73 29.40 44.01
C GLU A 119 -43.22 29.78 44.05
N GLU A 120 -44.09 28.99 43.43
CA GLU A 120 -45.55 29.15 43.50
C GLU A 120 -46.05 29.06 44.95
N GLU A 121 -45.60 28.06 45.72
CA GLU A 121 -45.92 27.91 47.14
C GLU A 121 -45.45 29.11 47.99
N LEU A 122 -44.26 29.65 47.70
CA LEU A 122 -43.72 30.85 48.35
C LEU A 122 -44.55 32.12 48.03
N VAL A 123 -44.96 32.28 46.77
CA VAL A 123 -45.82 33.39 46.33
C VAL A 123 -47.19 33.29 46.98
N GLU A 124 -47.76 32.09 47.08
CA GLU A 124 -49.06 31.86 47.71
C GLU A 124 -48.99 32.06 49.24
N ALA A 125 -47.92 31.61 49.88
CA ALA A 125 -47.65 31.90 51.29
C ALA A 125 -47.50 33.41 51.53
N LYS A 126 -46.82 34.14 50.63
CA LYS A 126 -46.66 35.61 50.72
C LYS A 126 -48.00 36.33 50.56
N ARG A 127 -48.83 35.96 49.58
CA ARG A 127 -50.21 36.46 49.42
C ARG A 127 -51.05 36.22 50.67
N LYS A 128 -51.01 35.00 51.23
CA LYS A 128 -51.75 34.65 52.45
C LYS A 128 -51.28 35.46 53.66
N ASN A 129 -49.98 35.78 53.74
CA ASN A 129 -49.42 36.60 54.81
C ASN A 129 -49.76 38.10 54.63
N GLU A 130 -49.81 38.61 53.40
CA GLU A 130 -50.30 39.95 53.08
C GLU A 130 -51.79 40.12 53.41
N SER A 131 -52.65 39.15 53.07
CA SER A 131 -54.05 39.16 53.51
C SER A 131 -54.16 39.22 55.04
N ARG A 132 -53.38 38.41 55.77
CA ARG A 132 -53.35 38.45 57.24
C ARG A 132 -52.84 39.78 57.80
N ARG A 133 -51.93 40.47 57.11
CA ARG A 133 -51.44 41.80 57.50
C ARG A 133 -52.50 42.85 57.27
N ASN A 134 -53.21 42.81 56.15
CA ASN A 134 -54.32 43.73 55.90
C ASN A 134 -55.46 43.53 56.91
N ASP A 135 -55.80 42.28 57.25
CA ASP A 135 -56.82 41.98 58.28
C ASP A 135 -56.39 42.45 59.69
N ARG A 136 -55.08 42.49 59.99
CA ARG A 136 -54.56 43.07 61.26
C ARG A 136 -54.40 44.60 61.24
N SER A 137 -54.40 45.22 60.07
CA SER A 137 -54.22 46.67 59.93
C SER A 137 -55.51 47.46 60.14
N GLU A 138 -56.68 46.79 60.07
CA GLU A 138 -57.98 47.42 60.37
C GLU A 138 -58.39 47.32 61.85
N GLU A 139 -57.63 46.64 62.71
CA GLU A 139 -58.03 46.39 64.12
C GLU A 139 -57.06 46.89 65.20
N SER A 140 -56.04 47.70 64.87
CA SER A 140 -55.18 48.32 65.92
C SER A 140 -54.81 49.77 65.62
N LEU A 141 -55.77 50.67 65.84
CA LEU A 141 -55.57 52.11 65.88
C LEU A 141 -56.03 52.66 67.24
N VAL A 142 -55.61 52.04 68.34
CA VAL A 142 -55.70 52.60 69.71
C VAL A 142 -54.57 52.02 70.57
N GLU A 143 -53.85 52.91 71.28
CA GLU A 143 -52.95 52.65 72.43
C GLU A 143 -51.60 51.93 72.15
N GLU A 144 -50.46 52.21 72.77
CA GLU A 144 -50.02 53.16 73.78
C GLU A 144 -48.48 53.06 73.87
N THR A 145 -47.89 54.05 74.52
CA THR A 145 -46.49 54.37 74.80
C THR A 145 -45.65 53.36 75.63
N VAL A 146 -44.31 53.56 75.61
CA VAL A 146 -43.31 53.40 76.69
C VAL A 146 -42.27 52.23 76.61
N SER A 147 -41.00 52.63 76.85
CA SER A 147 -39.86 51.90 77.45
C SER A 147 -38.80 51.17 76.59
N ARG A 148 -37.74 51.90 76.25
CA ARG A 148 -36.38 51.84 76.85
C ARG A 148 -35.92 50.48 77.44
N GLN A 149 -34.92 49.83 76.83
CA GLN A 149 -33.63 49.41 77.44
C GLN A 149 -32.79 48.55 76.48
N SER A 150 -31.53 48.95 76.28
CA SER A 150 -30.41 48.10 75.87
C SER A 150 -29.83 47.36 77.09
N PRO A 151 -29.14 46.21 76.93
CA PRO A 151 -27.68 46.22 76.93
C PRO A 151 -26.94 45.14 76.09
N THR A 152 -25.77 45.56 75.61
CA THR A 152 -24.43 44.94 75.49
C THR A 152 -24.09 43.46 75.82
N HIS A 153 -23.18 42.94 74.97
CA HIS A 153 -21.96 42.11 75.20
C HIS A 153 -21.95 40.55 75.21
N GLU A 154 -20.78 40.04 74.79
CA GLU A 154 -20.17 38.68 74.86
C GLU A 154 -20.41 37.77 73.62
N GLU A 155 -19.46 37.55 72.72
CA GLU A 155 -18.11 36.94 72.81
C GLU A 155 -18.10 35.44 73.15
N GLN A 156 -17.47 34.68 72.23
CA GLN A 156 -16.77 33.40 72.39
C GLN A 156 -17.46 32.03 72.12
N GLU A 157 -16.67 31.24 71.36
CA GLU A 157 -16.46 29.78 71.42
C GLU A 157 -17.06 28.81 70.37
N LYS A 158 -16.16 28.39 69.47
CA LYS A 158 -15.96 27.02 68.93
C LYS A 158 -16.10 25.95 70.03
N PRO A 159 -16.62 24.75 69.73
CA PRO A 159 -15.75 23.59 69.36
C PRO A 159 -16.39 22.68 68.28
N LYS A 160 -15.71 22.02 67.35
CA LYS A 160 -14.79 20.85 67.37
C LYS A 160 -15.37 19.52 67.90
N ALA A 161 -15.73 18.66 66.92
CA ALA A 161 -15.53 17.20 66.82
C ALA A 161 -16.36 16.17 67.64
N GLU A 162 -16.44 14.98 67.01
CA GLU A 162 -16.83 13.63 67.49
C GLU A 162 -18.31 13.21 67.35
N ARG A 163 -18.70 12.20 66.56
CA ARG A 163 -18.34 10.76 66.46
C ARG A 163 -19.21 9.87 67.37
N SER A 164 -20.23 9.23 66.81
CA SER A 164 -20.85 7.94 67.25
C SER A 164 -21.93 7.57 66.21
N LYS A 165 -21.81 6.51 65.39
CA LYS A 165 -22.06 5.08 65.69
C LYS A 165 -23.36 4.84 66.48
N GLU A 166 -24.35 4.19 65.87
CA GLU A 166 -24.85 2.83 66.18
C GLU A 166 -26.26 2.58 65.56
N ARG A 167 -26.37 1.69 64.55
CA ARG A 167 -27.21 0.45 64.47
C ARG A 167 -28.67 0.59 64.93
N THR A 168 -29.69 0.12 64.20
CA THR A 168 -29.93 -1.29 63.80
C THR A 168 -31.08 -1.41 62.78
N LYS A 169 -30.94 -2.34 61.80
CA LYS A 169 -31.93 -3.27 61.14
C LYS A 169 -33.31 -2.74 60.66
N GLU A 170 -33.96 -3.20 59.59
CA GLU A 170 -33.95 -4.31 58.62
C GLU A 170 -34.77 -3.74 57.42
N GLU A 171 -34.46 -3.98 56.14
CA GLU A 171 -35.15 -5.03 55.36
C GLU A 171 -34.50 -5.10 53.96
N SER A 172 -34.20 -6.33 53.56
CA SER A 172 -33.51 -6.78 52.36
C SER A 172 -34.45 -6.92 51.16
N LYS A 173 -34.03 -6.48 49.97
CA LYS A 173 -34.43 -7.13 48.71
C LYS A 173 -33.34 -6.99 47.65
N ASP A 174 -33.04 -8.12 47.06
CA ASP A 174 -31.90 -8.43 46.22
C ASP A 174 -31.83 -7.63 44.92
N THR A 175 -30.63 -7.20 44.53
CA THR A 175 -30.26 -7.09 43.12
C THR A 175 -28.77 -7.34 42.99
N GLU A 176 -28.50 -8.53 42.46
CA GLU A 176 -27.24 -9.20 42.33
C GLU A 176 -26.34 -8.49 41.30
N CYS A 177 -25.18 -8.03 41.77
CA CYS A 177 -24.13 -7.44 40.94
C CYS A 177 -23.34 -8.57 40.27
N THR A 178 -23.67 -8.90 39.02
CA THR A 178 -22.93 -9.88 38.23
C THR A 178 -21.62 -9.28 37.73
N LYS A 179 -20.55 -9.59 38.45
CA LYS A 179 -19.16 -9.36 38.05
C LYS A 179 -18.81 -10.40 36.98
N VAL A 180 -18.87 -10.02 35.70
CA VAL A 180 -18.47 -10.89 34.58
C VAL A 180 -16.94 -10.85 34.44
N THR A 181 -16.30 -11.84 35.04
CA THR A 181 -14.93 -12.27 34.72
C THR A 181 -15.01 -13.14 33.46
N LEU A 182 -14.49 -12.67 32.33
CA LEU A 182 -14.38 -13.50 31.11
C LEU A 182 -13.10 -14.33 31.19
N GLU A 183 -13.21 -15.55 31.74
CA GLU A 183 -12.29 -16.64 31.42
C GLU A 183 -12.61 -17.16 30.01
N ALA A 184 -11.56 -17.30 29.19
CA ALA A 184 -11.62 -17.91 27.88
C ALA A 184 -11.94 -19.41 28.02
N THR A 185 -13.21 -19.78 27.82
CA THR A 185 -13.62 -21.17 27.65
C THR A 185 -13.35 -21.60 26.21
N ILE A 186 -12.33 -22.45 26.06
CA ILE A 186 -12.03 -23.24 24.87
C ILE A 186 -13.22 -24.17 24.61
N VAL A 187 -13.86 -24.02 23.45
CA VAL A 187 -14.88 -24.95 22.95
C VAL A 187 -14.16 -26.21 22.47
N GLN A 188 -14.27 -27.27 23.27
CA GLN A 188 -13.82 -28.62 22.98
C GLN A 188 -14.86 -29.29 22.06
N LEU A 189 -14.49 -29.48 20.79
CA LEU A 189 -15.25 -30.25 19.81
C LEU A 189 -15.08 -31.75 20.13
N PRO A 190 -16.14 -32.60 20.03
CA PRO A 190 -16.03 -34.01 20.38
C PRO A 190 -15.29 -34.80 19.30
N GLU A 191 -14.22 -35.48 19.72
CA GLU A 191 -13.58 -36.57 18.96
C GLU A 191 -14.53 -37.78 18.85
N PRO A 192 -14.60 -38.44 17.68
CA PRO A 192 -14.99 -39.84 17.60
C PRO A 192 -13.75 -40.73 17.47
N SER A 193 -13.57 -41.59 18.47
CA SER A 193 -12.54 -42.62 18.54
C SER A 193 -12.97 -43.92 17.82
N VAL A 194 -12.21 -44.24 16.76
CA VAL A 194 -11.68 -45.55 16.27
C VAL A 194 -12.62 -46.78 16.12
N PRO A 195 -12.38 -47.69 15.14
CA PRO A 195 -11.33 -48.70 15.34
C PRO A 195 -10.47 -49.05 14.11
N VAL A 196 -9.29 -49.55 14.48
CA VAL A 196 -8.20 -50.19 13.74
C VAL A 196 -8.66 -51.45 12.99
N ALA A 197 -8.26 -51.58 11.72
CA ALA A 197 -7.95 -52.82 10.98
C ALA A 197 -7.56 -52.40 9.55
N ARG A 198 -6.67 -53.02 8.78
CA ARG A 198 -5.65 -54.07 8.90
C ARG A 198 -5.04 -54.12 7.49
N ALA A 199 -3.75 -54.35 7.37
CA ALA A 199 -3.04 -54.47 6.11
C ALA A 199 -3.62 -55.57 5.17
N ALA A 200 -3.81 -55.23 3.90
CA ALA A 200 -3.81 -56.09 2.69
C ALA A 200 -3.76 -55.14 1.47
N SER A 201 -2.67 -55.05 0.70
CA SER A 201 -2.30 -55.93 -0.42
C SER A 201 -3.37 -56.06 -1.51
N VAL A 202 -3.02 -55.51 -2.69
CA VAL A 202 -3.39 -55.96 -4.05
C VAL A 202 -4.84 -55.75 -4.49
N GLU A 203 -5.09 -54.84 -5.44
CA GLU A 203 -5.68 -55.18 -6.74
C GLU A 203 -5.66 -54.02 -7.75
N VAL A 204 -5.31 -54.38 -8.99
CA VAL A 204 -5.28 -53.56 -10.21
C VAL A 204 -6.70 -53.49 -10.78
N PRO A 205 -7.27 -52.34 -11.15
CA PRO A 205 -8.45 -52.30 -11.99
C PRO A 205 -8.08 -52.16 -13.48
N ALA A 206 -8.50 -53.15 -14.25
CA ALA A 206 -8.53 -53.13 -15.71
C ALA A 206 -9.48 -52.04 -16.26
N PRO A 207 -9.28 -51.57 -17.49
CA PRO A 207 -9.99 -50.42 -18.04
C PRO A 207 -11.43 -50.75 -18.45
N LEU A 208 -12.35 -49.89 -18.02
CA LEU A 208 -13.74 -49.83 -18.46
C LEU A 208 -13.83 -49.53 -19.96
N THR A 209 -14.50 -50.43 -20.66
CA THR A 209 -14.90 -50.34 -22.06
C THR A 209 -16.07 -49.35 -22.13
N ILE A 210 -15.87 -48.20 -22.78
CA ILE A 210 -16.94 -47.24 -23.08
C ILE A 210 -17.55 -47.66 -24.42
N GLU A 211 -18.69 -48.35 -24.36
CA GLU A 211 -19.61 -48.50 -25.49
C GLU A 211 -20.17 -47.11 -25.81
N THR A 212 -19.81 -46.59 -26.99
CA THR A 212 -20.39 -45.35 -27.51
C THR A 212 -21.64 -45.71 -28.30
N ASP A 213 -22.77 -45.54 -27.62
CA ASP A 213 -24.11 -45.71 -28.17
C ASP A 213 -24.42 -44.59 -29.18
N VAL A 214 -24.91 -44.98 -30.35
CA VAL A 214 -25.23 -44.12 -31.49
C VAL A 214 -26.70 -43.71 -31.41
N PRO A 215 -27.06 -42.41 -31.30
CA PRO A 215 -28.44 -42.00 -31.50
C PRO A 215 -28.72 -41.65 -32.98
N PRO A 216 -29.93 -41.96 -33.49
CA PRO A 216 -30.26 -41.85 -34.89
C PRO A 216 -30.75 -40.45 -35.28
N ASN A 217 -30.27 -39.99 -36.43
CA ASN A 217 -31.05 -39.49 -37.57
C ASN A 217 -32.39 -38.80 -37.22
N ILE A 218 -32.37 -37.47 -37.12
CA ILE A 218 -33.57 -36.63 -37.26
C ILE A 218 -33.37 -35.66 -38.41
N GLN A 219 -34.34 -35.72 -39.31
CA GLN A 219 -34.46 -34.97 -40.55
C GLN A 219 -34.84 -33.50 -40.33
N GLN A 220 -34.51 -32.70 -41.36
CA GLN A 220 -35.14 -31.47 -41.85
C GLN A 220 -34.43 -30.14 -41.55
N PRO A 221 -34.57 -29.09 -42.40
CA PRO A 221 -35.02 -29.07 -43.80
C PRO A 221 -34.07 -28.32 -44.75
N VAL A 222 -34.27 -28.62 -46.03
CA VAL A 222 -33.85 -27.91 -47.23
C VAL A 222 -34.19 -26.42 -47.14
N LEU A 223 -33.18 -25.55 -47.26
CA LEU A 223 -33.37 -24.15 -47.67
C LEU A 223 -32.52 -23.88 -48.91
N VAL A 224 -33.22 -23.42 -49.94
CA VAL A 224 -32.81 -23.20 -51.33
C VAL A 224 -32.42 -21.73 -51.53
N LYS A 225 -31.53 -21.49 -52.51
CA LYS A 225 -31.11 -20.22 -53.16
C LYS A 225 -30.01 -19.42 -52.42
N SER A 226 -28.94 -18.95 -53.08
CA SER A 226 -28.89 -18.41 -54.45
C SER A 226 -27.50 -18.58 -55.08
N GLU A 227 -27.51 -18.80 -56.40
CA GLU A 227 -26.40 -18.69 -57.33
C GLU A 227 -25.99 -17.23 -57.59
N ASP A 228 -24.88 -17.08 -58.30
CA ASP A 228 -24.32 -15.89 -58.98
C ASP A 228 -23.37 -14.99 -58.18
N THR A 229 -22.07 -15.13 -58.43
CA THR A 229 -21.38 -14.29 -59.43
C THR A 229 -19.90 -14.70 -59.50
N LEU A 230 -19.54 -15.30 -60.63
CA LEU A 230 -18.17 -15.43 -61.11
C LEU A 230 -17.61 -14.04 -61.43
N LEU A 231 -16.41 -13.72 -60.96
CA LEU A 231 -15.45 -12.89 -61.69
C LEU A 231 -14.03 -13.18 -61.18
N SER A 232 -13.30 -13.90 -62.03
CA SER A 232 -11.85 -14.04 -62.00
C SER A 232 -11.18 -12.69 -62.24
N THR A 233 -10.17 -12.36 -61.45
CA THR A 233 -9.01 -11.62 -61.93
C THR A 233 -7.76 -12.24 -61.34
N GLU A 234 -7.02 -12.93 -62.21
CA GLU A 234 -5.61 -13.24 -62.05
C GLU A 234 -4.82 -11.97 -61.71
N THR A 235 -3.93 -12.04 -60.73
CA THR A 235 -2.76 -11.15 -60.72
C THR A 235 -1.56 -11.89 -60.14
N LEU A 236 -0.86 -12.53 -61.07
CA LEU A 236 0.58 -12.64 -61.23
C LEU A 236 1.45 -12.25 -60.02
N ALA A 237 2.18 -13.27 -59.55
CA ALA A 237 3.23 -13.24 -58.56
C ALA A 237 4.36 -12.22 -58.83
N LYS A 238 4.83 -11.59 -57.74
CA LYS A 238 6.19 -11.06 -57.61
C LYS A 238 6.65 -11.32 -56.16
N PRO A 239 7.80 -12.00 -55.93
CA PRO A 239 8.27 -12.26 -54.58
C PRO A 239 8.88 -10.96 -54.01
N HIS A 240 8.23 -10.37 -53.00
CA HIS A 240 8.89 -9.39 -52.15
C HIS A 240 9.67 -10.13 -51.08
N SER A 241 10.99 -10.08 -51.24
CA SER A 241 11.98 -10.32 -50.20
C SER A 241 11.56 -9.54 -48.95
N VAL A 242 11.15 -10.28 -47.92
CA VAL A 242 10.97 -9.77 -46.57
C VAL A 242 12.37 -9.54 -46.01
N VAL A 243 12.89 -8.32 -46.19
CA VAL A 243 13.97 -7.81 -45.37
C VAL A 243 13.32 -7.50 -44.02
N ALA A 244 13.59 -8.35 -43.03
CA ALA A 244 13.35 -8.04 -41.63
C ALA A 244 14.21 -6.82 -41.27
N LEU A 245 13.59 -5.64 -41.30
CA LEU A 245 14.05 -4.51 -40.51
C LEU A 245 13.50 -4.75 -39.10
N GLU A 246 14.27 -5.49 -38.30
CA GLU A 246 14.23 -5.34 -36.85
C GLU A 246 14.73 -3.93 -36.55
N GLU A 247 13.84 -2.94 -36.64
CA GLU A 247 14.07 -1.66 -35.98
C GLU A 247 13.95 -1.94 -34.48
N ASP A 248 15.09 -2.18 -33.84
CA ASP A 248 15.27 -2.06 -32.40
C ASP A 248 14.79 -0.66 -32.00
N ILE A 249 13.52 -0.56 -31.61
CA ILE A 249 13.01 0.57 -30.86
C ILE A 249 13.67 0.43 -29.49
N GLN A 250 14.91 0.92 -29.37
CA GLN A 250 15.47 1.31 -28.08
C GLN A 250 14.52 2.35 -27.52
N GLU A 251 13.60 1.91 -26.66
CA GLU A 251 12.86 2.81 -25.79
C GLU A 251 13.93 3.63 -25.07
N ASP A 252 13.96 4.92 -25.38
CA ASP A 252 14.81 5.94 -24.78
C ASP A 252 14.36 6.12 -23.32
N VAL A 253 14.57 5.09 -22.50
CA VAL A 253 14.34 5.13 -21.07
C VAL A 253 15.38 6.11 -20.54
N PRO A 254 14.96 7.25 -19.95
CA PRO A 254 15.89 8.27 -19.50
C PRO A 254 16.81 7.67 -18.45
N THR A 255 18.04 7.35 -18.85
CA THR A 255 19.09 6.91 -17.95
C THR A 255 19.51 8.09 -17.10
N LEU A 256 19.96 7.83 -15.85
CA LEU A 256 20.42 8.89 -14.95
C LEU A 256 21.50 9.79 -15.58
N GLU A 257 22.26 9.26 -16.54
CA GLU A 257 23.28 9.98 -17.30
C GLU A 257 22.71 11.14 -18.12
N ASN A 258 21.50 10.98 -18.66
CA ASN A 258 20.85 11.94 -19.55
C ASN A 258 19.96 12.95 -18.82
N LEU A 259 19.81 12.82 -17.49
CA LEU A 259 19.02 13.77 -16.71
C LEU A 259 19.68 15.15 -16.65
N GLU A 260 18.84 16.18 -16.67
CA GLU A 260 19.28 17.55 -16.47
C GLU A 260 19.89 17.72 -15.06
N THR A 261 20.99 18.46 -14.96
CA THR A 261 21.75 18.65 -13.72
C THR A 261 20.89 19.15 -12.56
N LYS A 262 19.87 19.98 -12.84
CA LYS A 262 18.95 20.51 -11.85
C LYS A 262 18.06 19.42 -11.23
N ILE A 263 17.55 18.50 -12.06
CA ILE A 263 16.73 17.36 -11.63
C ILE A 263 17.61 16.39 -10.83
N LEU A 264 18.84 16.15 -11.28
CA LEU A 264 19.79 15.30 -10.58
C LEU A 264 20.14 15.85 -9.18
N MET A 265 20.35 17.16 -9.06
CA MET A 265 20.54 17.82 -7.77
C MET A 265 19.32 17.69 -6.85
N GLN A 266 18.11 17.74 -7.40
CA GLN A 266 16.89 17.58 -6.63
C GLN A 266 16.72 16.14 -6.12
N ILE A 267 17.12 15.14 -6.91
CA ILE A 267 17.19 13.73 -6.45
C ILE A 267 18.25 13.57 -5.35
N PHE A 268 19.44 14.16 -5.54
CA PHE A 268 20.52 14.13 -4.54
C PHE A 268 20.17 14.84 -3.23
N ALA A 269 19.24 15.80 -3.23
CA ALA A 269 18.76 16.42 -2.00
C ALA A 269 18.02 15.44 -1.06
N TYR A 270 17.55 14.31 -1.58
CA TYR A 270 16.85 13.26 -0.82
C TYR A 270 17.71 12.02 -0.54
N LEU A 271 18.96 11.98 -1.03
CA LEU A 271 19.87 10.86 -0.85
C LEU A 271 21.01 11.25 0.08
N ASP A 272 21.44 10.32 0.93
CA ASP A 272 22.61 10.52 1.76
C ASP A 272 23.89 10.54 0.91
N ALA A 273 24.93 11.21 1.38
CA ALA A 273 26.21 11.33 0.67
C ALA A 273 26.82 9.96 0.28
N LEU A 274 26.57 8.94 1.10
CA LEU A 274 27.03 7.57 0.83
C LEU A 274 26.27 6.92 -0.34
N ASP A 275 24.97 7.17 -0.46
CA ASP A 275 24.14 6.62 -1.53
C ASP A 275 24.44 7.28 -2.87
N ILE A 276 24.71 8.60 -2.85
CA ILE A 276 25.18 9.34 -4.03
C ILE A 276 26.52 8.77 -4.51
N LEU A 277 27.44 8.49 -3.59
CA LEU A 277 28.75 7.92 -3.91
C LEU A 277 28.65 6.48 -4.43
N ASN A 278 27.81 5.64 -3.83
CA ASN A 278 27.56 4.27 -4.29
C ASN A 278 26.93 4.25 -5.69
N THR A 279 25.95 5.13 -5.95
CA THR A 279 25.32 5.27 -7.27
C THR A 279 26.33 5.75 -8.31
N ALA A 280 27.20 6.68 -7.94
CA ALA A 280 28.29 7.16 -8.79
C ALA A 280 29.36 6.10 -9.05
N GLN A 281 29.66 5.21 -8.11
CA GLN A 281 30.63 4.13 -8.31
C GLN A 281 30.17 3.08 -9.33
N VAL A 282 28.86 2.83 -9.43
CA VAL A 282 28.29 1.90 -10.40
C VAL A 282 28.37 2.45 -11.83
N ASN A 283 28.48 3.77 -12.00
CA ASN A 283 28.48 4.42 -13.30
C ASN A 283 29.56 5.51 -13.39
N ILE A 284 30.63 5.23 -14.15
CA ILE A 284 31.82 6.10 -14.24
C ILE A 284 31.51 7.49 -14.80
N SER A 285 30.51 7.61 -15.68
CA SER A 285 30.05 8.88 -16.26
C SER A 285 29.36 9.73 -15.19
N MET A 286 28.55 9.10 -14.33
CA MET A 286 27.93 9.76 -13.18
C MET A 286 28.97 10.19 -12.15
N TYR A 287 30.03 9.42 -11.94
CA TYR A 287 31.12 9.80 -11.03
C TYR A 287 31.77 11.11 -11.43
N SER A 288 32.17 11.29 -12.70
CA SER A 288 32.77 12.54 -13.18
C SER A 288 31.82 13.74 -13.06
N ARG A 289 30.53 13.51 -13.26
CA ARG A 289 29.50 14.56 -13.14
C ARG A 289 29.23 14.96 -11.69
N VAL A 290 29.15 14.00 -10.78
CA VAL A 290 29.09 14.23 -9.32
C VAL A 290 30.36 14.95 -8.85
N ASP A 291 31.53 14.53 -9.31
CA ASP A 291 32.82 15.14 -9.01
C ASP A 291 32.88 16.62 -9.45
N THR A 292 32.29 16.93 -10.61
CA THR A 292 32.12 18.31 -11.12
C THR A 292 31.10 19.12 -10.30
N LEU A 293 29.99 18.50 -9.89
CA LEU A 293 28.93 19.18 -9.12
C LEU A 293 29.36 19.52 -7.70
N PHE A 294 30.14 18.64 -7.07
CA PHE A 294 30.61 18.82 -5.71
C PHE A 294 32.02 19.42 -5.64
N GLY A 295 32.64 19.72 -6.80
CA GLY A 295 33.94 20.38 -6.89
C GLY A 295 35.08 19.58 -6.26
N LEU A 296 34.94 18.25 -6.20
CA LEU A 296 35.95 17.33 -5.67
C LEU A 296 37.05 17.06 -6.69
N GLY A 297 36.73 17.22 -7.98
CA GLY A 297 37.70 17.22 -9.06
C GLY A 297 38.46 18.54 -9.04
N ASN A 298 39.73 18.50 -8.66
CA ASN A 298 40.67 19.63 -8.58
C ASN A 298 40.60 20.56 -9.82
N GLY A 299 39.64 21.49 -9.79
CA GLY A 299 39.55 22.61 -10.70
C GLY A 299 40.59 23.65 -10.31
N SER A 300 41.83 23.42 -10.72
CA SER A 300 42.78 24.51 -10.93
C SER A 300 42.14 25.45 -11.95
N GLY A 301 41.79 26.65 -11.48
CA GLY A 301 41.00 27.62 -12.22
C GLY A 301 41.60 28.04 -13.57
N GLY A 302 40.71 28.34 -14.50
CA GLY A 302 41.03 28.95 -15.78
C GLY A 302 39.74 29.30 -16.53
N ASN A 303 39.33 30.56 -16.42
CA ASN A 303 38.37 31.20 -17.32
C ASN A 303 38.77 30.98 -18.80
N ASP A 304 37.83 30.54 -19.64
CA ASP A 304 37.24 31.36 -20.72
C ASP A 304 36.54 30.51 -21.79
N SER A 305 35.30 30.92 -22.09
CA SER A 305 34.75 31.14 -23.42
C SER A 305 34.78 30.05 -24.51
N ILE A 306 33.59 29.50 -24.79
CA ILE A 306 32.90 29.43 -26.11
C ILE A 306 33.54 28.62 -27.28
N ASP A 307 32.67 27.81 -27.88
CA ASP A 307 32.64 27.24 -29.25
C ASP A 307 33.18 25.83 -29.56
N ASN A 308 32.21 24.95 -29.82
CA ASN A 308 32.05 24.03 -30.96
C ASN A 308 33.24 23.20 -31.51
N SER A 309 32.98 21.89 -31.53
CA SER A 309 33.43 20.89 -32.50
C SER A 309 34.92 20.56 -32.54
N THR A 310 35.24 19.29 -32.29
CA THR A 310 36.03 18.39 -33.17
C THR A 310 36.55 17.23 -32.32
N ILE A 311 35.96 16.04 -32.50
CA ILE A 311 36.52 14.79 -31.99
C ILE A 311 37.65 14.40 -32.95
N ALA A 312 38.88 14.67 -32.54
CA ALA A 312 40.09 14.11 -33.11
C ALA A 312 40.68 13.09 -32.12
N THR A 313 40.55 11.83 -32.51
CA THR A 313 41.44 10.71 -32.20
C THR A 313 42.90 11.13 -32.25
N VAL A 314 43.74 10.78 -31.25
CA VAL A 314 45.15 10.36 -31.42
C VAL A 314 45.69 9.72 -30.12
N GLU A 315 46.02 8.44 -30.27
CA GLU A 315 47.24 7.72 -29.87
C GLU A 315 47.83 7.84 -28.46
N THR A 316 48.04 6.67 -27.85
CA THR A 316 49.25 6.39 -27.05
C THR A 316 50.06 5.31 -27.79
N THR A 317 51.22 5.72 -28.31
CA THR A 317 52.32 4.92 -28.89
C THR A 317 52.91 3.97 -27.85
N ALA A 318 53.04 2.65 -28.08
CA ALA A 318 53.99 1.91 -28.94
C ALA A 318 55.20 1.35 -28.17
N THR A 319 55.34 0.02 -28.16
CA THR A 319 56.64 -0.68 -28.20
C THR A 319 56.53 -1.97 -29.03
N THR A 320 56.81 -1.83 -30.33
CA THR A 320 57.70 -2.64 -31.19
C THR A 320 57.87 -4.16 -30.93
N SER A 321 57.43 -4.99 -31.88
CA SER A 321 58.30 -5.79 -32.78
C SER A 321 57.47 -6.51 -33.87
N GLN A 322 57.65 -6.10 -35.14
CA GLN A 322 57.38 -6.90 -36.34
C GLN A 322 58.55 -7.92 -36.52
N ALA A 323 58.53 -9.01 -37.30
CA ALA A 323 57.88 -9.21 -38.59
C ALA A 323 57.99 -10.70 -39.07
N THR A 324 57.11 -11.06 -40.02
CA THR A 324 57.41 -11.85 -41.25
C THR A 324 57.34 -13.40 -41.26
N GLN A 325 56.21 -13.86 -41.84
CA GLN A 325 56.07 -14.79 -43.00
C GLN A 325 56.17 -16.34 -42.91
N VAL A 326 55.14 -16.94 -43.55
CA VAL A 326 54.99 -18.20 -44.33
C VAL A 326 55.78 -19.48 -43.98
N ALA A 327 54.99 -20.58 -43.97
CA ALA A 327 55.19 -21.88 -44.63
C ALA A 327 55.16 -23.11 -43.71
N SER A 328 54.27 -24.04 -44.10
CA SER A 328 54.43 -25.51 -44.16
C SER A 328 54.84 -26.31 -42.91
N GLY A 329 54.04 -27.34 -42.63
CA GLY A 329 54.60 -28.69 -42.44
C GLY A 329 54.66 -29.25 -41.02
N MET A 330 53.83 -30.28 -40.81
CA MET A 330 54.12 -31.55 -40.13
C MET A 330 54.51 -31.58 -38.63
N SER A 331 53.82 -32.50 -37.94
CA SER A 331 54.39 -33.49 -37.00
C SER A 331 54.27 -33.24 -35.48
N SER A 332 53.34 -34.01 -34.91
CA SER A 332 53.52 -34.96 -33.78
C SER A 332 54.12 -34.50 -32.44
N LYS A 333 53.32 -34.62 -31.37
CA LYS A 333 53.61 -35.30 -30.07
C LYS A 333 52.41 -35.03 -29.12
N VAL A 334 51.57 -36.00 -28.76
CA VAL A 334 51.76 -37.12 -27.81
C VAL A 334 52.15 -36.66 -26.40
N ASN A 335 51.16 -36.71 -25.50
CA ASN A 335 51.16 -37.08 -24.07
C ASN A 335 49.71 -36.87 -23.59
N ASN A 336 48.82 -37.85 -23.40
CA ASN A 336 48.84 -39.03 -22.53
C ASN A 336 49.20 -38.71 -21.08
N LEU A 337 48.20 -38.56 -20.18
CA LEU A 337 48.10 -39.36 -18.95
C LEU A 337 46.77 -39.14 -18.17
N GLU A 338 46.04 -40.24 -18.05
CA GLU A 338 45.33 -40.79 -16.88
C GLU A 338 44.30 -40.01 -16.05
N THR A 339 43.08 -40.53 -16.17
CA THR A 339 42.02 -40.72 -15.18
C THR A 339 42.49 -41.43 -13.89
N GLN A 340 42.12 -40.95 -12.69
CA GLN A 340 41.78 -41.80 -11.53
C GLN A 340 41.06 -41.05 -10.38
N THR A 341 39.80 -41.43 -10.19
CA THR A 341 39.07 -41.75 -8.94
C THR A 341 39.49 -41.18 -7.56
N GLY A 342 38.51 -40.59 -6.85
CA GLY A 342 38.24 -40.91 -5.42
C GLY A 342 38.44 -39.79 -4.37
N PRO A 343 37.78 -39.88 -3.19
CA PRO A 343 36.95 -38.78 -2.63
C PRO A 343 37.48 -38.15 -1.32
N SER A 344 37.07 -36.92 -1.00
CA SER A 344 37.10 -36.39 0.39
C SER A 344 36.15 -35.20 0.62
N SER A 345 35.60 -35.19 1.84
CA SER A 345 34.48 -34.42 2.41
C SER A 345 34.84 -32.95 2.78
N PRO A 346 33.87 -32.13 3.28
CA PRO A 346 33.89 -30.66 3.23
C PRO A 346 34.39 -29.98 4.52
N PRO A 347 34.59 -28.64 4.52
CA PRO A 347 34.61 -27.86 5.74
C PRO A 347 33.35 -26.99 5.94
N SER A 348 32.92 -27.00 7.19
CA SER A 348 31.91 -26.22 7.87
C SER A 348 32.36 -24.79 8.21
N SER A 349 31.45 -23.82 8.10
CA SER A 349 31.38 -22.55 8.85
C SER A 349 30.03 -21.88 8.51
N SER A 350 29.31 -21.12 9.33
CA SER A 350 29.30 -20.80 10.75
C SER A 350 28.05 -19.93 10.96
N SER A 351 27.14 -20.31 11.85
CA SER A 351 26.03 -19.44 12.32
C SER A 351 26.56 -18.34 13.25
N PRO A 352 25.80 -17.24 13.42
CA PRO A 352 25.63 -16.71 14.77
C PRO A 352 24.17 -16.44 15.15
N SER A 353 23.81 -16.96 16.32
CA SER A 353 22.67 -16.60 17.15
C SER A 353 22.74 -15.14 17.59
N HIS A 354 21.59 -14.47 17.78
CA HIS A 354 21.48 -13.41 18.78
C HIS A 354 20.21 -13.51 19.62
N HIS A 355 20.44 -13.29 20.91
CA HIS A 355 19.59 -13.48 22.07
C HIS A 355 18.54 -12.37 22.26
N PHE A 356 17.43 -12.81 22.84
CA PHE A 356 16.52 -12.10 23.72
C PHE A 356 17.23 -11.24 24.80
N LEU A 357 16.85 -9.95 24.92
CA LEU A 357 16.27 -9.30 26.11
C LEU A 357 16.43 -7.76 26.07
N ARG A 358 15.41 -7.08 26.61
CA ARG A 358 15.51 -5.91 27.52
C ARG A 358 15.07 -4.52 27.00
N ARG A 359 13.77 -4.27 27.21
CA ARG A 359 13.14 -3.10 27.88
C ARG A 359 14.09 -1.95 28.26
N SER A 360 13.79 -0.73 27.79
CA SER A 360 13.95 0.54 28.52
C SER A 360 13.17 1.67 27.84
N GLU A 361 12.45 2.43 28.67
CA GLU A 361 11.71 3.65 28.39
C GLU A 361 12.68 4.84 28.22
N SER A 362 12.38 5.79 27.34
CA SER A 362 12.78 7.20 27.51
C SER A 362 11.92 8.16 26.69
N SER A 363 11.48 9.20 27.39
CA SER A 363 10.66 10.35 26.97
C SER A 363 11.39 11.31 26.01
N PRO A 364 10.67 12.27 25.39
CA PRO A 364 11.18 13.12 24.32
C PRO A 364 11.81 14.41 24.84
N LEU A 365 12.85 14.89 24.17
CA LEU A 365 13.40 16.23 24.36
C LEU A 365 14.01 16.73 23.06
N THR A 366 14.04 18.06 22.94
CA THR A 366 14.70 18.93 21.95
C THR A 366 13.94 19.15 20.63
N THR A 367 13.34 20.33 20.38
CA THR A 367 13.87 21.72 20.19
C THR A 367 14.62 21.91 18.88
N ALA A 368 14.06 22.78 18.03
CA ALA A 368 14.69 23.99 17.45
C ALA A 368 14.28 24.16 15.98
N SER A 369 13.24 24.98 15.76
CA SER A 369 12.93 25.55 14.45
C SER A 369 13.59 26.91 14.37
N ALA A 370 14.63 27.02 13.54
CA ALA A 370 15.20 28.28 13.09
C ALA A 370 14.40 28.77 11.88
N ALA A 371 13.78 29.95 12.01
CA ALA A 371 13.32 30.75 10.88
C ALA A 371 13.41 32.23 11.26
N GLU A 372 14.54 32.84 10.91
CA GLU A 372 14.78 34.27 10.89
C GLU A 372 13.96 34.94 9.78
N GLY A 373 13.31 36.06 10.10
CA GLY A 373 12.50 36.80 9.14
C GLY A 373 11.92 38.12 9.68
N ILE A 374 12.81 39.07 9.98
CA ILE A 374 12.66 40.53 9.81
C ILE A 374 11.23 41.10 10.01
N ARG A 375 10.93 41.65 11.20
CA ARG A 375 10.04 42.83 11.36
C ARG A 375 10.05 43.36 12.81
N GLY A 376 10.30 44.66 12.97
CA GLY A 376 9.78 45.41 14.13
C GLY A 376 10.80 46.09 15.06
N LEU A 377 11.56 47.06 14.53
CA LEU A 377 12.49 47.95 15.26
C LEU A 377 11.81 49.12 16.03
N PHE A 378 10.57 48.99 16.52
CA PHE A 378 9.89 50.07 17.24
C PHE A 378 8.93 49.54 18.31
N SER A 379 9.40 49.39 19.56
CA SER A 379 8.54 49.38 20.77
C SER A 379 9.33 49.32 22.09
N SER A 380 10.46 50.05 22.19
CA SER A 380 11.19 50.21 23.46
C SER A 380 11.41 51.68 23.81
N MET A 381 10.32 52.42 23.98
CA MET A 381 10.31 53.67 24.73
C MET A 381 8.94 53.78 25.38
N LEU A 382 8.91 54.18 26.66
CA LEU A 382 7.74 54.22 27.56
C LEU A 382 7.57 52.99 28.48
N GLN A 383 8.63 52.67 29.24
CA GLN A 383 8.43 52.20 30.61
C GLN A 383 8.71 53.36 31.58
N PRO A 384 7.77 53.72 32.46
CA PRO A 384 8.07 54.62 33.57
C PRO A 384 8.94 53.89 34.59
N SER A 385 10.09 54.51 34.85
CA SER A 385 11.05 54.21 35.92
C SER A 385 10.34 53.89 37.25
N ARG A 386 10.35 52.61 37.62
CA ARG A 386 10.01 52.14 38.97
C ARG A 386 11.26 52.24 39.85
N GLY A 387 11.70 53.48 40.07
CA GLY A 387 12.68 53.84 41.09
C GLY A 387 11.97 54.10 42.42
N GLY A 388 12.60 53.72 43.53
CA GLY A 388 12.23 54.20 44.85
C GLY A 388 11.92 53.10 45.86
N LYS A 389 12.99 52.49 46.40
CA LYS A 389 12.99 51.95 47.75
C LYS A 389 12.68 53.12 48.70
N PHE A 390 11.44 53.22 49.19
CA PHE A 390 11.10 54.08 50.32
C PHE A 390 10.86 53.22 51.56
N ALA A 391 11.51 53.65 52.63
CA ALA A 391 11.52 53.07 53.95
C ALA A 391 10.11 53.04 54.61
N PRO A 392 9.88 52.14 55.58
CA PRO A 392 8.66 52.13 56.37
C PRO A 392 8.64 53.37 57.28
N SER A 393 7.66 54.24 57.07
CA SER A 393 7.33 55.35 57.97
C SER A 393 6.48 54.85 59.14
N PRO A 394 6.57 55.45 60.35
CA PRO A 394 5.98 54.94 61.58
C PRO A 394 4.45 55.10 61.64
N PRO A 395 3.76 54.40 62.56
CA PRO A 395 2.31 54.43 62.69
C PRO A 395 1.82 55.84 63.03
N ARG A 396 0.92 56.38 62.19
CA ARG A 396 0.16 57.59 62.50
C ARG A 396 -0.79 57.28 63.65
N THR A 397 -0.50 57.92 64.78
CA THR A 397 -1.39 58.08 65.92
C THR A 397 -2.74 58.66 65.47
N PRO A 398 -3.88 58.19 66.02
CA PRO A 398 -5.15 58.86 65.82
C PRO A 398 -5.08 60.19 66.56
N LEU A 399 -5.10 61.30 65.81
CA LEU A 399 -5.40 62.63 66.34
C LEU A 399 -6.85 62.59 66.83
N ARG A 400 -6.96 62.27 68.12
CA ARG A 400 -8.12 62.44 68.99
C ARG A 400 -8.63 63.87 68.85
N SER A 401 -9.69 64.04 68.07
CA SER A 401 -10.48 65.26 68.04
C SER A 401 -11.07 65.47 69.43
N ASN A 402 -10.52 66.45 70.16
CA ASN A 402 -11.15 67.03 71.33
C ASN A 402 -12.47 67.66 70.88
N SER A 403 -13.56 66.92 70.97
CA SER A 403 -14.90 67.50 71.05
C SER A 403 -15.07 68.04 72.46
N ASP A 404 -14.99 69.36 72.54
CA ASP A 404 -15.48 70.25 73.58
C ASP A 404 -16.24 69.60 74.73
N ALA A 405 -15.57 69.59 75.88
CA ALA A 405 -16.25 69.78 77.15
C ALA A 405 -16.86 71.19 77.14
N GLN A 406 -18.15 71.30 76.83
CA GLN A 406 -18.95 72.45 77.22
C GLN A 406 -18.97 72.52 78.75
N GLN A 407 -18.08 73.30 79.34
CA GLN A 407 -18.30 73.85 80.68
C GLN A 407 -19.34 74.97 80.56
N PRO A 408 -20.51 74.88 81.21
CA PRO A 408 -21.43 76.00 81.28
C PRO A 408 -20.77 77.10 82.12
N MET A 409 -20.35 78.18 81.48
CA MET A 409 -19.91 79.38 82.21
C MET A 409 -21.03 79.81 83.16
N ASN A 410 -20.68 79.95 84.43
CA ASN A 410 -21.59 80.31 85.51
C ASN A 410 -22.22 81.68 85.19
N ALA A 411 -23.54 81.75 84.97
CA ALA A 411 -24.25 82.91 84.45
C ALA A 411 -24.03 84.21 85.25
N ALA A 412 -23.63 84.08 86.52
CA ALA A 412 -23.25 85.20 87.38
C ALA A 412 -21.96 85.92 86.94
N LEU A 413 -20.98 85.20 86.39
CA LEU A 413 -19.73 85.78 85.88
C LEU A 413 -19.96 86.51 84.55
N ALA A 414 -20.79 85.92 83.67
CA ALA A 414 -21.19 86.53 82.40
C ALA A 414 -21.96 87.85 82.63
N SER A 415 -22.83 87.90 83.64
CA SER A 415 -23.56 89.12 84.01
C SER A 415 -22.65 90.23 84.57
N SER A 416 -21.62 89.89 85.34
CA SER A 416 -20.61 90.83 85.85
C SER A 416 -19.75 91.43 84.73
N MET A 417 -19.36 90.62 83.74
CA MET A 417 -18.63 91.10 82.56
C MET A 417 -19.52 91.98 81.66
N ALA A 418 -20.79 91.61 81.47
CA ALA A 418 -21.74 92.41 80.70
C ALA A 418 -21.96 93.81 81.31
N SER A 419 -21.95 93.94 82.64
CA SER A 419 -22.13 95.23 83.33
C SER A 419 -20.91 96.17 83.27
N LYS A 420 -19.73 95.65 82.91
CA LYS A 420 -18.46 96.42 82.81
C LYS A 420 -18.12 96.83 81.38
N LEU A 421 -18.86 96.33 80.40
CA LEU A 421 -18.69 96.69 78.99
C LEU A 421 -19.58 97.88 78.68
N SER A 422 -19.03 98.91 78.06
CA SER A 422 -19.83 100.01 77.52
C SER A 422 -20.74 99.50 76.39
N ASP A 423 -21.88 100.16 76.17
CA ASP A 423 -22.83 99.77 75.11
C ASP A 423 -22.16 99.67 73.72
N ALA A 424 -21.11 100.47 73.48
CA ALA A 424 -20.32 100.41 72.25
C ALA A 424 -19.48 99.12 72.13
N GLU A 425 -18.88 98.66 73.24
CA GLU A 425 -18.12 97.40 73.29
C GLU A 425 -19.05 96.19 73.20
N LEU A 426 -20.22 96.25 73.86
CA LEU A 426 -21.24 95.21 73.75
C LEU A 426 -21.75 95.07 72.31
N ASN A 427 -22.04 96.19 71.63
CA ASN A 427 -22.46 96.18 70.23
C ASN A 427 -21.33 95.65 69.31
N ALA A 428 -20.07 95.99 69.58
CA ALA A 428 -18.93 95.44 68.83
C ALA A 428 -18.80 93.92 69.02
N ILE A 429 -19.00 93.42 70.25
CA ILE A 429 -19.01 91.97 70.53
C ILE A 429 -20.16 91.29 69.78
N ILE A 430 -21.37 91.86 69.75
CA ILE A 430 -22.51 91.34 68.98
C ILE A 430 -22.21 91.30 67.48
N VAL A 431 -21.63 92.36 66.91
CA VAL A 431 -21.24 92.38 65.50
C VAL A 431 -20.14 91.36 65.20
N MET A 432 -19.18 91.18 66.11
CA MET A 432 -18.13 90.17 65.96
C MET A 432 -18.68 88.75 66.08
N THR A 433 -19.58 88.47 67.01
CA THR A 433 -20.21 87.14 67.15
C THR A 433 -21.12 86.82 65.98
N GLU A 434 -21.87 87.78 65.45
CA GLU A 434 -22.68 87.55 64.24
C GLU A 434 -21.77 87.32 63.01
N ARG A 435 -20.66 88.06 62.88
CA ARG A 435 -19.65 87.79 61.84
C ARG A 435 -19.00 86.41 62.01
N LEU A 436 -18.69 86.01 63.25
CA LEU A 436 -18.16 84.68 63.55
C LEU A 436 -19.18 83.61 63.11
N ARG A 437 -20.45 83.76 63.50
CA ARG A 437 -21.53 82.85 63.12
C ARG A 437 -21.74 82.78 61.60
N GLN A 438 -21.64 83.91 60.89
CA GLN A 438 -21.67 83.94 59.43
C GLN A 438 -20.48 83.21 58.80
N LYS A 439 -19.28 83.35 59.39
CA LYS A 439 -18.08 82.64 58.94
C LYS A 439 -18.17 81.14 59.23
N GLU A 440 -18.69 80.75 60.39
CA GLU A 440 -18.95 79.35 60.76
C GLU A 440 -19.96 78.71 59.79
N SER A 441 -21.08 79.38 59.51
CA SER A 441 -22.05 78.91 58.51
C SER A 441 -21.45 78.79 57.12
N LEU A 442 -20.57 79.71 56.71
CA LEU A 442 -19.86 79.61 55.44
C LEU A 442 -18.89 78.42 55.43
N VAL A 443 -18.17 78.17 56.53
CA VAL A 443 -17.27 77.02 56.67
C VAL A 443 -18.05 75.72 56.61
N GLU A 444 -19.18 75.60 57.32
CA GLU A 444 -20.06 74.43 57.24
C GLU A 444 -20.54 74.19 55.81
N ARG A 445 -20.98 75.24 55.10
CA ARG A 445 -21.39 75.14 53.70
C ARG A 445 -20.25 74.67 52.80
N LEU A 446 -19.06 75.26 52.93
CA LEU A 446 -17.88 74.84 52.16
C LEU A 446 -17.45 73.41 52.50
N MET A 447 -17.59 72.97 53.74
CA MET A 447 -17.33 71.58 54.12
C MET A 447 -18.36 70.62 53.51
N GLN A 448 -19.63 71.02 53.46
CA GLN A 448 -20.67 70.26 52.79
C GLN A 448 -20.44 70.18 51.28
N GLU A 449 -20.19 71.30 50.60
CA GLU A 449 -19.85 71.35 49.17
C GLU A 449 -18.60 70.49 48.87
N LYS A 450 -17.58 70.55 49.72
CA LYS A 450 -16.40 69.68 49.61
C LYS A 450 -16.76 68.20 49.73
N SER A 451 -17.65 67.84 50.66
CA SER A 451 -18.12 66.45 50.82
C SER A 451 -18.92 65.98 49.60
N GLU A 452 -19.79 66.84 49.05
CA GLU A 452 -20.57 66.55 47.85
C GLU A 452 -19.66 66.42 46.60
N LEU A 453 -18.67 67.30 46.46
CA LEU A 453 -17.66 67.21 45.40
C LEU A 453 -16.79 65.96 45.53
N ALA A 454 -16.45 65.55 46.75
CA ALA A 454 -15.72 64.30 46.98
C ALA A 454 -16.56 63.08 46.60
N ALA A 455 -17.85 63.05 46.98
CA ALA A 455 -18.77 61.97 46.63
C ALA A 455 -19.01 61.88 45.12
N THR A 456 -19.17 63.02 44.45
CA THR A 456 -19.31 63.05 42.99
C THR A 456 -18.03 62.59 42.28
N LEU A 457 -16.85 63.05 42.72
CA LEU A 457 -15.57 62.57 42.20
C LEU A 457 -15.43 61.05 42.34
N GLU A 458 -15.72 60.51 43.53
CA GLU A 458 -15.68 59.07 43.80
C GLU A 458 -16.64 58.28 42.88
N SER A 459 -17.87 58.79 42.69
CA SER A 459 -18.83 58.16 41.77
C SER A 459 -18.34 58.17 40.31
N THR A 460 -17.74 59.28 39.84
CA THR A 460 -17.20 59.38 38.48
C THR A 460 -15.96 58.50 38.29
N GLU A 461 -15.14 58.36 39.33
CA GLU A 461 -14.00 57.47 39.32
C GLU A 461 -14.45 56.01 39.26
N GLY A 462 -15.52 55.64 39.98
CA GLY A 462 -16.16 54.33 39.87
C GLY A 462 -16.64 54.01 38.45
N VAL A 463 -17.33 54.94 37.78
CA VAL A 463 -17.77 54.76 36.38
C VAL A 463 -16.57 54.63 35.44
N LYS A 464 -15.52 55.43 35.64
CA LYS A 464 -14.29 55.33 34.85
C LYS A 464 -13.63 53.96 35.01
N GLN A 465 -13.50 53.45 36.23
CA GLN A 465 -12.93 52.12 36.48
C GLN A 465 -13.78 51.02 35.84
N PHE A 466 -15.10 51.13 35.90
CA PHE A 466 -16.02 50.22 35.22
C PHE A 466 -15.84 50.22 33.70
N LEU A 467 -15.73 51.40 33.07
CA LEU A 467 -15.50 51.50 31.63
C LEU A 467 -14.13 50.95 31.22
N ILE A 468 -13.08 51.18 32.01
CA ILE A 468 -11.74 50.59 31.77
C ILE A 468 -11.80 49.07 31.84
N ALA A 469 -12.48 48.51 32.85
CA ALA A 469 -12.68 47.07 32.97
C ALA A 469 -13.41 46.51 31.75
N LYS A 470 -14.51 47.16 31.32
CA LYS A 470 -15.27 46.71 30.15
C LYS A 470 -14.50 46.80 28.83
N VAL A 471 -13.69 47.84 28.63
CA VAL A 471 -12.81 47.95 27.45
C VAL A 471 -11.77 46.84 27.46
N ARG A 472 -11.16 46.52 28.62
CA ARG A 472 -10.21 45.40 28.73
C ARG A 472 -10.87 44.04 28.47
N ASP A 473 -12.09 43.84 28.96
CA ASP A 473 -12.83 42.62 28.68
C ASP A 473 -13.12 42.50 27.17
N MET A 474 -13.52 43.60 26.52
CA MET A 474 -13.72 43.64 25.06
C MET A 474 -12.42 43.38 24.28
N GLU A 475 -11.31 44.00 24.67
CA GLU A 475 -9.98 43.74 24.09
C GLU A 475 -9.59 42.27 24.25
N GLY A 476 -9.86 41.67 25.43
CA GLY A 476 -9.64 40.25 25.69
C GLY A 476 -10.49 39.36 24.78
N THR A 477 -11.78 39.70 24.58
CA THR A 477 -12.64 38.94 23.66
C THR A 477 -12.20 39.08 22.20
N LEU A 478 -11.75 40.27 21.78
CA LEU A 478 -11.23 40.49 20.43
C LEU A 478 -9.93 39.73 20.19
N ALA A 479 -9.03 39.70 21.17
CA ALA A 479 -7.81 38.90 21.11
C ALA A 479 -8.13 37.41 20.99
N ALA A 480 -9.08 36.89 21.78
CA ALA A 480 -9.50 35.50 21.70
C ALA A 480 -10.16 35.15 20.34
N ILE A 481 -10.92 36.07 19.76
CA ILE A 481 -11.48 35.91 18.40
C ILE A 481 -10.37 35.85 17.36
N GLY A 482 -9.37 36.74 17.45
CA GLY A 482 -8.21 36.73 16.54
C GLY A 482 -7.39 35.44 16.61
N ASP A 483 -7.18 34.91 17.82
CA ASP A 483 -6.49 33.62 18.01
C ASP A 483 -7.29 32.45 17.40
N ASN A 484 -8.63 32.49 17.49
CA ASN A 484 -9.48 31.48 16.87
C ASN A 484 -9.49 31.59 15.34
N GLU A 485 -9.51 32.80 14.79
CA GLU A 485 -9.40 33.03 13.34
C GLU A 485 -8.06 32.53 12.79
N SER A 486 -6.97 32.74 13.53
CA SER A 486 -5.64 32.21 13.19
C SER A 486 -5.63 30.67 13.19
N LYS A 487 -6.21 30.02 14.21
CA LYS A 487 -6.34 28.55 14.26
C LYS A 487 -7.19 28.00 13.12
N ILE A 488 -8.32 28.64 12.79
CA ILE A 488 -9.17 28.25 11.66
C ILE A 488 -8.40 28.39 10.35
N SER A 489 -7.65 29.47 10.16
CA SER A 489 -6.83 29.68 8.97
C SER A 489 -5.73 28.63 8.84
N GLN A 490 -5.07 28.28 9.95
CA GLN A 490 -4.07 27.21 9.98
C GLN A 490 -4.69 25.84 9.66
N GLN A 491 -5.88 25.56 10.17
CA GLN A 491 -6.61 24.34 9.87
C GLN A 491 -6.99 24.28 8.38
N ILE A 492 -7.49 25.37 7.80
CA ILE A 492 -7.81 25.44 6.37
C ILE A 492 -6.56 25.16 5.51
N ALA A 493 -5.41 25.73 5.89
CA ALA A 493 -4.15 25.46 5.19
C ALA A 493 -3.74 23.97 5.30
N SER A 494 -3.83 23.39 6.50
CA SER A 494 -3.57 21.97 6.71
C SER A 494 -4.52 21.06 5.92
N ASP A 495 -5.82 21.39 5.88
CA ASP A 495 -6.82 20.63 5.13
C ASP A 495 -6.56 20.71 3.62
N GLN A 496 -6.11 21.87 3.11
CA GLN A 496 -5.70 22.03 1.71
C GLN A 496 -4.49 21.16 1.36
N GLU A 497 -3.50 21.06 2.25
CA GLU A 497 -2.36 20.16 2.04
C GLU A 497 -2.78 18.69 2.01
N VAL A 498 -3.69 18.28 2.91
CA VAL A 498 -4.24 16.91 2.92
C VAL A 498 -5.04 16.63 1.65
N ILE A 499 -5.88 17.57 1.19
CA ILE A 499 -6.65 17.42 -0.06
C ILE A 499 -5.69 17.30 -1.25
N ALA A 500 -4.68 18.16 -1.36
CA ALA A 500 -3.71 18.11 -2.46
C ALA A 500 -2.92 16.78 -2.46
N PHE A 501 -2.56 16.27 -1.27
CA PHE A 501 -1.91 14.97 -1.14
C PHE A 501 -2.83 13.82 -1.60
N LEU A 502 -4.10 13.82 -1.18
CA LEU A 502 -5.08 12.81 -1.57
C LEU A 502 -5.34 12.85 -3.08
N ASP A 503 -5.51 14.03 -3.67
CA ASP A 503 -5.67 14.20 -5.12
C ASP A 503 -4.46 13.69 -5.89
N GLY A 504 -3.24 13.99 -5.40
CA GLY A 504 -2.00 13.47 -5.98
C GLY A 504 -1.94 11.93 -5.95
N ARG A 505 -2.32 11.32 -4.82
CA ARG A 505 -2.34 9.86 -4.68
C ARG A 505 -3.43 9.21 -5.55
N VAL A 506 -4.59 9.83 -5.69
CA VAL A 506 -5.66 9.35 -6.58
C VAL A 506 -5.19 9.39 -8.03
N GLN A 507 -4.58 10.49 -8.49
CA GLN A 507 -4.03 10.58 -9.85
C GLN A 507 -2.92 9.55 -10.12
N GLU A 508 -2.11 9.24 -9.11
CA GLU A 508 -1.10 8.19 -9.22
C GLU A 508 -1.70 6.81 -9.37
N LEU A 509 -2.67 6.45 -8.54
CA LEU A 509 -3.39 5.17 -8.63
C LEU A 509 -4.15 5.04 -9.96
N GLU A 510 -4.75 6.12 -10.47
CA GLU A 510 -5.39 6.14 -11.79
C GLU A 510 -4.39 5.91 -12.93
N ARG A 511 -3.17 6.42 -12.80
CA ARG A 511 -2.08 6.20 -13.77
C ARG A 511 -1.60 4.75 -13.73
N GLU A 512 -1.36 4.21 -12.54
CA GLU A 512 -1.00 2.80 -12.35
C GLU A 512 -2.09 1.87 -12.93
N ALA A 513 -3.36 2.16 -12.65
CA ALA A 513 -4.49 1.39 -13.20
C ALA A 513 -4.53 1.44 -14.75
N LYS A 514 -4.23 2.58 -15.35
CA LYS A 514 -4.13 2.71 -16.82
C LYS A 514 -2.97 1.89 -17.39
N ILE A 515 -1.81 1.89 -16.73
CA ILE A 515 -0.64 1.09 -17.15
C ILE A 515 -0.96 -0.40 -17.03
N HIS A 516 -1.54 -0.85 -15.91
CA HIS A 516 -1.95 -2.25 -15.74
C HIS A 516 -2.95 -2.68 -16.80
N LYS A 517 -3.95 -1.84 -17.12
CA LYS A 517 -4.91 -2.14 -18.18
C LYS A 517 -4.24 -2.27 -19.55
N LYS A 518 -3.28 -1.40 -19.88
CA LYS A 518 -2.50 -1.48 -21.12
C LYS A 518 -1.70 -2.78 -21.19
N ASN A 519 -1.00 -3.14 -20.12
CA ASN A 519 -0.22 -4.38 -20.05
C ASN A 519 -1.12 -5.63 -20.15
N GLU A 520 -2.32 -5.61 -19.55
CA GLU A 520 -3.30 -6.70 -19.71
C GLU A 520 -3.79 -6.84 -21.16
N GLU A 521 -3.96 -5.73 -21.87
CA GLU A 521 -4.33 -5.73 -23.30
C GLU A 521 -3.20 -6.30 -24.16
N GLU A 522 -1.96 -5.86 -23.96
CA GLU A 522 -0.79 -6.38 -24.66
C GLU A 522 -0.59 -7.89 -24.40
N MET A 523 -0.72 -8.36 -23.16
CA MET A 523 -0.64 -9.79 -22.84
C MET A 523 -1.77 -10.60 -23.47
N ARG A 524 -2.98 -10.03 -23.56
CA ARG A 524 -4.12 -10.67 -24.22
C ARG A 524 -3.87 -10.80 -25.74
N ASP A 525 -3.30 -9.78 -26.36
CA ASP A 525 -2.95 -9.80 -27.78
C ASP A 525 -1.81 -10.81 -28.07
N GLN A 526 -0.80 -10.89 -27.20
CA GLN A 526 0.24 -11.92 -27.28
C GLN A 526 -0.35 -13.34 -27.16
N MET A 527 -1.28 -13.56 -26.22
CA MET A 527 -1.96 -14.85 -26.11
C MET A 527 -2.82 -15.18 -27.33
N ALA A 528 -3.50 -14.19 -27.91
CA ALA A 528 -4.29 -14.37 -29.12
C ALA A 528 -3.42 -14.75 -30.33
N THR A 529 -2.26 -14.10 -30.50
CA THR A 529 -1.31 -14.41 -31.58
C THR A 529 -0.68 -15.80 -31.41
N ILE A 530 -0.28 -16.18 -30.20
CA ILE A 530 0.22 -17.54 -29.91
C ILE A 530 -0.85 -18.59 -30.23
N LYS A 531 -2.10 -18.33 -29.83
CA LYS A 531 -3.22 -19.22 -30.12
C LYS A 531 -3.47 -19.37 -31.62
N GLN A 532 -3.45 -18.26 -32.36
CA GLN A 532 -3.60 -18.28 -33.82
C GLN A 532 -2.47 -19.07 -34.50
N HIS A 533 -1.22 -18.89 -34.06
CA HIS A 533 -0.09 -19.65 -34.58
C HIS A 533 -0.21 -21.15 -34.26
N ALA A 534 -0.66 -21.50 -33.05
CA ALA A 534 -0.93 -22.89 -32.67
C ALA A 534 -2.05 -23.51 -33.51
N GLU A 535 -3.14 -22.78 -33.76
CA GLU A 535 -4.24 -23.20 -34.63
C GLU A 535 -3.75 -23.40 -36.09
N GLN A 536 -2.96 -22.48 -36.64
CA GLN A 536 -2.37 -22.61 -37.97
C GLN A 536 -1.47 -23.85 -38.07
N LYS A 537 -0.61 -24.08 -37.07
CA LYS A 537 0.25 -25.28 -37.02
C LYS A 537 -0.58 -26.56 -36.95
N ALA A 538 -1.67 -26.57 -36.18
CA ALA A 538 -2.57 -27.71 -36.09
C ALA A 538 -3.25 -28.01 -37.43
N VAL A 539 -3.65 -26.98 -38.19
CA VAL A 539 -4.20 -27.13 -39.55
C VAL A 539 -3.17 -27.75 -40.49
N VAL A 540 -1.94 -27.20 -40.54
CA VAL A 540 -0.87 -27.73 -41.40
C VAL A 540 -0.54 -29.20 -41.07
N MET A 541 -0.46 -29.54 -39.78
CA MET A 541 -0.26 -30.94 -39.37
C MET A 541 -1.45 -31.83 -39.75
N GLY A 542 -2.67 -31.30 -39.67
CA GLY A 542 -3.89 -31.97 -40.14
C GLY A 542 -3.85 -32.30 -41.63
N ASP A 543 -3.47 -31.32 -42.45
CA ASP A 543 -3.31 -31.48 -43.90
C ASP A 543 -2.21 -32.48 -44.26
N MET A 544 -1.08 -32.45 -43.55
CA MET A 544 0.02 -33.40 -43.74
C MET A 544 -0.42 -34.84 -43.40
N LEU A 545 -1.13 -35.04 -42.29
CA LEU A 545 -1.67 -36.35 -41.91
C LEU A 545 -2.77 -36.84 -42.87
N GLN A 546 -3.53 -35.92 -43.48
CA GLN A 546 -4.49 -36.27 -44.52
C GLN A 546 -3.77 -36.71 -45.79
N PHE A 547 -2.76 -35.95 -46.24
CA PHE A 547 -1.95 -36.31 -47.39
C PHE A 547 -1.27 -37.68 -47.23
N GLU A 548 -0.71 -37.98 -46.05
CA GLU A 548 -0.12 -39.30 -45.78
C GLU A 548 -1.15 -40.43 -45.85
N ARG A 549 -2.36 -40.21 -45.32
CA ARG A 549 -3.46 -41.19 -45.42
C ARG A 549 -3.87 -41.41 -46.87
N GLU A 550 -4.04 -40.34 -47.64
CA GLU A 550 -4.38 -40.43 -49.07
C GLU A 550 -3.30 -41.19 -49.85
N LYS A 551 -2.02 -40.83 -49.64
CA LYS A 551 -0.86 -41.52 -50.23
C LYS A 551 -0.83 -43.01 -49.88
N TRP A 552 -1.13 -43.37 -48.64
CA TRP A 552 -1.20 -44.77 -48.22
C TRP A 552 -2.31 -45.53 -48.97
N THR A 553 -3.49 -44.93 -49.10
CA THR A 553 -4.61 -45.55 -49.86
C THR A 553 -4.33 -45.67 -51.35
N GLU A 554 -3.60 -44.71 -51.94
CA GLU A 554 -3.17 -44.76 -53.33
C GLU A 554 -2.13 -45.87 -53.55
N ASN A 555 -1.09 -45.95 -52.72
CA ASN A 555 -0.12 -47.03 -52.75
C ASN A 555 -0.79 -48.41 -52.59
N GLU A 556 -1.78 -48.52 -51.70
CA GLU A 556 -2.54 -49.77 -51.53
C GLU A 556 -3.34 -50.12 -52.80
N ARG A 557 -3.93 -49.12 -53.45
CA ARG A 557 -4.66 -49.27 -54.72
C ARG A 557 -3.72 -49.73 -55.85
N GLU A 558 -2.56 -49.08 -55.99
CA GLU A 558 -1.53 -49.43 -56.96
C GLU A 558 -1.00 -50.84 -56.73
N TRP A 559 -0.68 -51.19 -55.48
CA TRP A 559 -0.24 -52.54 -55.13
C TRP A 559 -1.28 -53.61 -55.49
N ARG A 560 -2.56 -53.36 -55.19
CA ARG A 560 -3.65 -54.27 -55.57
C ARG A 560 -3.79 -54.38 -57.10
N ALA A 561 -3.59 -53.29 -57.85
CA ALA A 561 -3.61 -53.30 -59.30
C ALA A 561 -2.46 -54.13 -59.88
N THR A 562 -1.22 -53.92 -59.40
CA THR A 562 -0.03 -54.70 -59.77
C THR A 562 -0.20 -56.17 -59.42
N LYS A 563 -0.71 -56.49 -58.23
CA LYS A 563 -1.02 -57.87 -57.82
C LYS A 563 -2.03 -58.51 -58.77
N LYS A 564 -3.09 -57.79 -59.18
CA LYS A 564 -4.07 -58.31 -60.16
C LYS A 564 -3.42 -58.56 -61.52
N LEU A 565 -2.51 -57.70 -61.96
CA LEU A 565 -1.76 -57.85 -63.21
C LEU A 565 -0.87 -59.10 -63.18
N LEU A 566 -0.06 -59.26 -62.12
CA LEU A 566 0.78 -60.44 -61.90
C LEU A 566 -0.04 -61.73 -61.85
N VAL A 567 -1.21 -61.72 -61.19
CA VAL A 567 -2.11 -62.88 -61.17
C VAL A 567 -2.62 -63.23 -62.57
N LYS A 568 -2.91 -62.23 -63.42
CA LYS A 568 -3.31 -62.45 -64.82
C LYS A 568 -2.15 -63.04 -65.64
N GLU A 569 -0.94 -62.51 -65.49
CA GLU A 569 0.26 -62.99 -66.16
C GLU A 569 0.58 -64.44 -65.76
N VAL A 570 0.58 -64.75 -64.46
CA VAL A 570 0.78 -66.12 -63.96
C VAL A 570 -0.27 -67.08 -64.52
N LYS A 571 -1.54 -66.67 -64.57
CA LYS A 571 -2.60 -67.48 -65.20
C LYS A 571 -2.35 -67.67 -66.70
N ASN A 572 -1.86 -66.64 -67.39
CA ASN A 572 -1.51 -66.71 -68.81
C ASN A 572 -0.33 -67.67 -69.06
N CYS A 573 0.76 -67.55 -68.29
CA CYS A 573 1.90 -68.46 -68.36
C CYS A 573 1.49 -69.91 -68.09
N ARG A 574 0.60 -70.16 -67.11
CA ARG A 574 0.05 -71.51 -66.86
C ARG A 574 -0.74 -72.05 -68.05
N LYS A 575 -1.54 -71.22 -68.72
CA LYS A 575 -2.26 -71.62 -69.95
C LYS A 575 -1.28 -71.96 -71.07
N GLN A 576 -0.26 -71.14 -71.30
CA GLN A 576 0.77 -71.40 -72.31
C GLN A 576 1.54 -72.70 -72.02
N MET A 577 1.91 -72.94 -70.76
CA MET A 577 2.55 -74.17 -70.33
C MET A 577 1.66 -75.40 -70.60
N MET A 578 0.34 -75.31 -70.35
CA MET A 578 -0.60 -76.38 -70.67
C MET A 578 -0.72 -76.64 -72.18
N VAL A 579 -0.72 -75.59 -73.01
CA VAL A 579 -0.73 -75.72 -74.49
C VAL A 579 0.55 -76.40 -74.98
N LEU A 580 1.72 -75.92 -74.54
CA LEU A 580 3.01 -76.53 -74.89
C LEU A 580 3.11 -77.98 -74.41
N GLN A 581 2.53 -78.31 -73.24
CA GLN A 581 2.47 -79.68 -72.75
C GLN A 581 1.59 -80.57 -73.65
N ALA A 582 0.42 -80.07 -74.08
CA ALA A 582 -0.45 -80.77 -75.01
C ALA A 582 0.21 -80.96 -76.40
N GLU A 583 0.91 -79.95 -76.91
CA GLU A 583 1.70 -80.05 -78.15
C GLU A 583 2.82 -81.09 -78.01
N ARG A 584 3.60 -81.05 -76.92
CA ARG A 584 4.64 -82.04 -76.62
C ARG A 584 4.08 -83.45 -76.57
N ASP A 585 2.95 -83.64 -75.90
CA ASP A 585 2.30 -84.94 -75.76
C ASP A 585 1.75 -85.42 -77.13
N GLY A 586 1.20 -84.52 -77.95
CA GLY A 586 0.81 -84.80 -79.34
C GLY A 586 1.99 -85.19 -80.24
N TYR A 587 3.13 -84.48 -80.16
CA TYR A 587 4.35 -84.87 -80.88
C TYR A 587 4.90 -86.22 -80.41
N ARG A 588 4.78 -86.54 -79.11
CA ARG A 588 5.17 -87.84 -78.57
C ARG A 588 4.30 -88.96 -79.14
N GLU A 589 2.98 -88.76 -79.19
CA GLU A 589 2.03 -89.72 -79.76
C GLU A 589 2.27 -89.94 -81.26
N GLN A 590 2.46 -88.86 -82.04
CA GLN A 590 2.84 -88.94 -83.46
C GLN A 590 4.14 -89.73 -83.67
N ASN A 591 5.17 -89.48 -82.85
CA ASN A 591 6.42 -90.24 -82.88
C ASN A 591 6.21 -91.72 -82.52
N GLU A 592 5.33 -92.03 -81.57
CA GLU A 592 5.01 -93.41 -81.21
C GLU A 592 4.29 -94.14 -82.36
N VAL A 593 3.34 -93.47 -83.04
CA VAL A 593 2.68 -93.99 -84.23
C VAL A 593 3.67 -94.23 -85.37
N LEU A 594 4.56 -93.27 -85.65
CA LEU A 594 5.60 -93.43 -86.66
C LEU A 594 6.55 -94.58 -86.33
N ARG A 595 6.97 -94.72 -85.06
CA ARG A 595 7.78 -95.88 -84.62
C ARG A 595 7.04 -97.20 -84.86
N LYS A 596 5.74 -97.29 -84.51
CA LYS A 596 4.91 -98.46 -84.79
C LYS A 596 4.80 -98.75 -86.29
N ALA A 597 4.59 -97.72 -87.12
CA ALA A 597 4.52 -97.84 -88.57
C ALA A 597 5.85 -98.32 -89.19
N VAL A 598 6.98 -97.78 -88.73
CA VAL A 598 8.33 -98.22 -89.15
C VAL A 598 8.60 -99.67 -88.73
N LEU A 599 8.26 -100.05 -87.50
CA LEU A 599 8.38 -101.44 -87.03
C LEU A 599 7.49 -102.40 -87.84
N SER A 600 6.27 -101.99 -88.17
CA SER A 600 5.36 -102.79 -89.00
C SER A 600 5.84 -102.94 -90.44
N SER A 601 6.41 -101.89 -91.05
CA SER A 601 6.96 -101.94 -92.41
C SER A 601 8.25 -102.76 -92.50
N GLN A 602 9.12 -102.72 -91.48
CA GLN A 602 10.26 -103.63 -91.35
C GLN A 602 9.82 -105.10 -91.24
N SER A 603 8.68 -105.37 -90.61
CA SER A 603 8.14 -106.72 -90.50
C SER A 603 7.58 -107.25 -91.82
N THR A 604 7.15 -106.36 -92.74
CA THR A 604 6.62 -106.74 -94.07
C THR A 604 7.66 -106.79 -95.20
N SER A 605 8.84 -106.17 -95.05
CA SER A 605 9.93 -106.26 -96.04
C SER A 605 10.85 -107.49 -95.88
N GLY A 606 10.46 -108.45 -95.03
CA GLY A 606 11.19 -109.71 -94.79
C GLY A 606 10.52 -110.97 -95.36
N LEU A 607 9.50 -110.82 -96.20
CA LEU A 607 8.86 -111.88 -97.00
C LEU A 607 8.97 -111.50 -98.47
#